data_AF-A0AAW7DFR7-F1
#
_entry.id   AF-A0AAW7DFR7-F1
#
_cell.length_a   1.000
_cell.length_b   1.000
_cell.length_c   1.000
_cell.angle_alpha   90.00
_cell.angle_beta   90.00
_cell.angle_gamma   90.00
#
_symmetry.space_group_name_H-M   'P 1'
#
loop_
_entity.id
_entity.type
_entity.pdbx_description
1 polymer ?
#
loop_
_entity_poly.entity_id
_entity_poly.type
_entity_poly.pdbx_seq_one_letter_code
_entity_poly.pdbx_strand_id
1 'polypeptide(L)'
;MKNLLFTILFIFPFFGFSQELYQVKTITNYQKLLEDLEKDSANVIYSLNKSELDSIVKQSTKKYTLIHNFAVWCAPCVEGLPEFLKLRGELSHNIQFLLLTTDKDKSIYLTNAQNDFVEKYHVNYPTFNISDKYAKGKKKKYHNFVQLLIPNHKDYGMGISILIRNEDNKVVYASTYNETKDEILGKIKLFIN
;
A
#
# COMPACT_ATOMS: atom_id res chain seq x y z
N MET A 1 -10.54 35.18 -60.00
CA MET A 1 -9.33 34.43 -59.59
C MET A 1 -8.43 35.31 -58.73
N LYS A 2 -8.45 35.11 -57.41
CA LYS A 2 -7.27 35.01 -56.53
C LYS A 2 -7.78 34.94 -55.10
N ASN A 3 -7.80 33.72 -54.60
CA ASN A 3 -8.20 33.36 -53.24
C ASN A 3 -7.20 34.01 -52.27
N LEU A 4 -7.71 34.88 -51.39
CA LEU A 4 -6.97 35.40 -50.26
C LEU A 4 -6.92 34.29 -49.21
N LEU A 5 -5.82 33.54 -49.17
CA LEU A 5 -5.60 32.50 -48.17
C LEU A 5 -5.51 33.15 -46.79
N PHE A 6 -6.50 32.87 -45.94
CA PHE A 6 -6.45 33.05 -44.50
C PHE A 6 -5.43 32.06 -43.92
N THR A 7 -4.21 32.53 -43.62
CA THR A 7 -3.29 31.74 -42.78
C THR A 7 -3.55 32.11 -41.32
N ILE A 8 -4.59 31.51 -40.73
CA ILE A 8 -4.79 31.51 -39.29
C ILE A 8 -3.72 30.58 -38.71
N LEU A 9 -2.66 31.18 -38.14
CA LEU A 9 -1.67 30.47 -37.37
C LEU A 9 -2.37 29.95 -36.10
N PHE A 10 -2.85 28.71 -36.13
CA PHE A 10 -3.27 27.98 -34.94
C PHE A 10 -2.02 27.72 -34.10
N ILE A 11 -1.67 28.68 -33.24
CA ILE A 11 -0.78 28.44 -32.12
C ILE A 11 -1.62 27.59 -31.15
N PHE A 12 -1.68 26.28 -31.39
CA PHE A 12 -2.11 25.35 -30.35
C PHE A 12 -1.12 25.52 -29.21
N PRO A 13 -1.53 26.03 -28.04
CA PRO A 13 -0.68 25.91 -26.88
C PRO A 13 -0.64 24.41 -26.60
N PHE A 14 0.51 23.80 -26.88
CA PHE A 14 0.92 22.54 -26.26
C PHE A 14 0.99 22.80 -24.75
N PHE A 15 -0.16 22.91 -24.08
CA PHE A 15 -0.26 22.68 -22.64
C PHE A 15 -0.06 21.18 -22.43
N GLY A 16 1.20 20.76 -22.57
CA GLY A 16 1.64 19.49 -22.04
C GLY A 16 1.50 19.57 -20.53
N PHE A 17 0.37 19.12 -20.00
CA PHE A 17 0.25 18.76 -18.59
C PHE A 17 1.26 17.62 -18.36
N SER A 18 2.50 17.98 -18.05
CA SER A 18 3.48 17.05 -17.50
C SER A 18 2.97 16.68 -16.11
N GLN A 19 2.28 15.54 -16.00
CA GLN A 19 1.76 15.06 -14.72
C GLN A 19 2.94 14.91 -13.74
N GLU A 20 2.89 15.63 -12.62
CA GLU A 20 3.90 15.47 -11.58
C GLU A 20 3.79 14.07 -10.98
N LEU A 21 4.90 13.34 -10.94
CA LEU A 21 4.93 12.03 -10.32
C LEU A 21 4.72 12.16 -8.81
N TYR A 22 3.80 11.36 -8.27
CA TYR A 22 3.62 11.24 -6.83
C TYR A 22 4.92 10.84 -6.15
N GLN A 23 5.19 11.45 -4.98
CA GLN A 23 6.36 11.18 -4.17
C GLN A 23 5.93 10.82 -2.75
N VAL A 24 6.48 9.71 -2.24
CA VAL A 24 6.22 9.26 -0.87
C VAL A 24 6.59 10.33 0.16
N LYS A 25 5.89 10.33 1.30
CA LYS A 25 6.19 11.21 2.44
C LYS A 25 6.94 10.46 3.54
N THR A 26 7.69 11.18 4.35
CA THR A 26 8.34 10.61 5.54
C THR A 26 7.40 10.71 6.74
N ILE A 27 7.41 9.70 7.60
CA ILE A 27 6.67 9.72 8.86
C ILE A 27 7.44 10.58 9.86
N THR A 28 6.84 11.68 10.31
CA THR A 28 7.44 12.58 11.32
C THR A 28 6.69 12.56 12.64
N ASN A 29 5.43 12.11 12.66
CA ASN A 29 4.59 12.05 13.85
C ASN A 29 3.72 10.78 13.82
N TYR A 30 4.04 9.80 14.65
CA TYR A 30 3.33 8.52 14.71
C TYR A 30 1.96 8.62 15.37
N GLN A 31 1.78 9.51 16.35
CA GLN A 31 0.48 9.72 16.98
C GLN A 31 -0.53 10.26 15.95
N LYS A 32 -0.12 11.23 15.15
CA LYS A 32 -0.95 11.78 14.08
C LYS A 32 -1.24 10.74 13.00
N LEU A 33 -0.23 9.97 12.59
CA LEU A 33 -0.39 8.88 11.63
C LEU A 33 -1.44 7.85 12.10
N LEU A 34 -1.39 7.44 13.36
CA LEU A 34 -2.33 6.49 13.95
C LEU A 34 -3.74 7.08 14.05
N GLU A 35 -3.86 8.36 14.43
CA GLU A 35 -5.15 9.06 14.40
C GLU A 35 -5.75 9.09 12.98
N ASP A 36 -4.94 9.40 11.96
CA ASP A 36 -5.41 9.44 10.56
C ASP A 36 -5.77 8.06 10.02
N LEU A 37 -5.11 7.00 10.50
CA LEU A 37 -5.44 5.61 10.22
C LEU A 37 -6.75 5.15 10.88
N GLU A 38 -7.09 5.68 12.04
CA GLU A 38 -8.34 5.37 12.75
C GLU A 38 -9.53 6.18 12.23
N LYS A 39 -9.30 7.42 11.81
CA LYS A 39 -10.35 8.36 11.36
C LYS A 39 -10.58 8.38 9.85
N ASP A 40 -9.77 7.67 9.08
CA ASP A 40 -9.77 7.68 7.62
C ASP A 40 -9.73 9.12 7.07
N SER A 41 -8.76 9.90 7.58
CA SER A 41 -8.68 11.36 7.33
C SER A 41 -7.46 11.81 6.53
N ALA A 42 -6.75 10.91 5.84
CA ALA A 42 -5.60 11.27 5.00
C ALA A 42 -5.35 10.24 3.90
N ASN A 43 -5.26 10.67 2.65
CA ASN A 43 -4.79 9.82 1.55
C ASN A 43 -3.32 10.17 1.21
N VAL A 44 -2.41 9.67 2.04
CA VAL A 44 -0.95 9.91 1.91
C VAL A 44 -0.22 8.58 1.89
N ILE A 45 0.71 8.40 0.95
CA ILE A 45 1.62 7.25 0.91
C ILE A 45 2.91 7.61 1.64
N TYR A 46 3.16 6.95 2.77
CA TYR A 46 4.38 7.12 3.54
C TYR A 46 5.45 6.09 3.16
N SER A 47 6.73 6.49 3.15
CA SER A 47 7.84 5.53 3.08
C SER A 47 7.84 4.69 4.36
N LEU A 48 7.97 3.38 4.21
CA LEU A 48 7.92 2.42 5.31
C LEU A 48 9.12 1.46 5.27
N ASN A 49 9.84 1.44 6.37
CA ASN A 49 10.89 0.52 6.73
C ASN A 49 10.58 -0.18 8.05
N LYS A 50 11.45 -1.11 8.45
CA LYS A 50 11.28 -1.94 9.64
C LYS A 50 11.14 -1.12 10.92
N SER A 51 11.95 -0.06 11.07
CA SER A 51 11.87 0.82 12.24
C SER A 51 10.55 1.58 12.30
N GLU A 52 10.05 2.07 11.16
CA GLU A 52 8.76 2.74 11.09
C GLU A 52 7.61 1.76 11.34
N LEU A 53 7.67 0.54 10.77
CA LEU A 53 6.69 -0.51 11.04
C LEU A 53 6.68 -0.89 12.53
N ASP A 54 7.84 -1.14 13.14
CA ASP A 54 7.95 -1.45 14.57
C ASP A 54 7.36 -0.33 15.43
N SER A 55 7.57 0.93 15.03
CA SER A 55 7.02 2.10 15.71
C SER A 55 5.50 2.17 15.60
N ILE A 56 4.93 1.85 14.42
CA ILE A 56 3.48 1.77 14.19
C ILE A 56 2.87 0.65 15.03
N VAL A 57 3.45 -0.56 14.98
CA VAL A 57 2.97 -1.74 15.72
C VAL A 57 2.98 -1.48 17.23
N LYS A 58 4.08 -0.93 17.76
CA LYS A 58 4.25 -0.67 19.20
C LYS A 58 3.30 0.40 19.74
N GLN A 59 2.96 1.40 18.93
CA GLN A 59 2.12 2.52 19.34
C GLN A 59 0.63 2.31 19.03
N SER A 60 0.29 1.30 18.23
CA SER A 60 -1.09 0.98 17.92
C SER A 60 -1.83 0.50 19.18
N THR A 61 -3.05 1.00 19.36
CA THR A 61 -3.98 0.56 20.42
C THR A 61 -4.67 -0.76 20.07
N LYS A 62 -4.52 -1.23 18.82
CA LYS A 62 -5.14 -2.44 18.30
C LYS A 62 -4.40 -3.68 18.78
N LYS A 63 -5.09 -4.82 18.84
CA LYS A 63 -4.49 -6.10 19.25
C LYS A 63 -3.53 -6.65 18.20
N TYR A 64 -3.86 -6.44 16.93
CA TYR A 64 -3.08 -6.91 15.79
C TYR A 64 -2.82 -5.80 14.77
N THR A 65 -1.78 -5.99 13.96
CA THR A 65 -1.51 -5.23 12.74
C THR A 65 -1.56 -6.18 11.55
N LEU A 66 -2.44 -5.90 10.59
CA LEU A 66 -2.56 -6.65 9.34
C LEU A 66 -1.91 -5.85 8.21
N ILE A 67 -0.83 -6.39 7.65
CA ILE A 67 -0.17 -5.87 6.45
C ILE A 67 -0.74 -6.61 5.25
N HIS A 68 -1.11 -5.87 4.20
CA HIS A 68 -1.44 -6.44 2.90
C HIS A 68 -0.69 -5.69 1.79
N ASN A 69 0.05 -6.39 0.94
CA ASN A 69 0.76 -5.77 -0.18
C ASN A 69 -0.11 -5.72 -1.43
N PHE A 70 -0.16 -4.54 -2.04
CA PHE A 70 -0.84 -4.24 -3.29
C PHE A 70 0.16 -3.73 -4.33
N ALA A 71 -0.17 -3.97 -5.60
CA ALA A 71 0.51 -3.35 -6.72
C ALA A 71 -0.44 -3.27 -7.91
N VAL A 72 -0.49 -2.10 -8.56
CA VAL A 72 -1.35 -1.89 -9.75
C VAL A 72 -1.03 -2.83 -10.92
N TRP A 73 0.21 -3.32 -10.98
CA TRP A 73 0.70 -4.24 -12.00
C TRP A 73 0.56 -5.73 -11.61
N CYS A 74 -0.09 -6.02 -10.47
CA CYS A 74 -0.37 -7.35 -9.98
C CYS A 74 -1.87 -7.64 -10.12
N ALA A 75 -2.28 -8.33 -11.18
CA ALA A 75 -3.68 -8.68 -11.44
C ALA A 75 -4.40 -9.34 -10.24
N PRO A 76 -3.86 -10.41 -9.60
CA PRO A 76 -4.55 -11.00 -8.46
C PRO A 76 -4.64 -10.06 -7.25
N CYS A 77 -3.69 -9.13 -7.10
CA CYS A 77 -3.75 -8.13 -6.02
C CYS A 77 -4.88 -7.11 -6.28
N VAL A 78 -5.05 -6.68 -7.53
CA VAL A 78 -6.12 -5.76 -7.97
C VAL A 78 -7.50 -6.39 -7.77
N GLU A 79 -7.65 -7.67 -8.14
CA GLU A 79 -8.90 -8.41 -7.98
C GLU A 79 -9.23 -8.68 -6.50
N GLY A 80 -8.24 -8.97 -5.66
CA GLY A 80 -8.43 -9.31 -4.26
C GLY A 80 -8.64 -8.12 -3.32
N LEU A 81 -8.13 -6.93 -3.66
CA LEU A 81 -8.12 -5.78 -2.74
C LEU A 81 -9.50 -5.42 -2.15
N PRO A 82 -10.62 -5.39 -2.91
CA PRO A 82 -11.93 -5.05 -2.34
C PRO A 82 -12.33 -5.89 -1.12
N GLU A 83 -11.96 -7.16 -1.08
CA GLU A 83 -12.30 -8.05 0.03
C GLU A 83 -11.40 -7.83 1.25
N PHE A 84 -10.13 -7.48 1.05
CA PHE A 84 -9.27 -7.04 2.15
C PHE A 84 -9.72 -5.69 2.73
N LEU A 85 -10.24 -4.78 1.91
CA LEU A 85 -10.86 -3.54 2.38
C LEU A 85 -12.15 -3.80 3.18
N LYS A 86 -12.95 -4.77 2.74
CA LYS A 86 -14.12 -5.24 3.52
C LYS A 86 -13.69 -5.83 4.86
N LEU A 87 -12.68 -6.71 4.86
CA LEU A 87 -12.12 -7.31 6.07
C LEU A 87 -11.61 -6.25 7.06
N ARG A 88 -10.94 -5.20 6.55
CA ARG A 88 -10.52 -4.05 7.36
C ARG A 88 -11.69 -3.43 8.11
N GLY A 89 -12.81 -3.18 7.42
CA GLY A 89 -14.02 -2.65 8.03
C GLY A 89 -14.58 -3.58 9.11
N GLU A 90 -14.71 -4.87 8.80
CA GLU A 90 -15.24 -5.90 9.70
C GLU A 90 -14.40 -6.04 11.00
N LEU A 91 -13.08 -5.86 10.92
CA LEU A 91 -12.15 -6.13 12.01
C LEU A 91 -11.50 -4.88 12.60
N SER A 92 -11.98 -3.68 12.24
CA SER A 92 -11.40 -2.37 12.59
C SER A 92 -11.20 -2.13 14.10
N HIS A 93 -11.97 -2.79 14.96
CA HIS A 93 -11.78 -2.74 16.41
C HIS A 93 -10.53 -3.52 16.87
N ASN A 94 -10.17 -4.60 16.17
CA ASN A 94 -9.10 -5.51 16.58
C ASN A 94 -7.80 -5.30 15.80
N ILE A 95 -7.89 -4.79 14.56
CA ILE A 95 -6.75 -4.69 13.66
C ILE A 95 -6.41 -3.25 13.27
N GLN A 96 -5.12 -2.97 13.23
CA GLN A 96 -4.54 -1.89 12.45
C GLN A 96 -4.23 -2.42 11.05
N PHE A 97 -4.97 -1.97 10.03
CA PHE A 97 -4.71 -2.39 8.65
C PHE A 97 -3.69 -1.46 7.98
N LEU A 98 -2.63 -2.03 7.41
CA LEU A 98 -1.60 -1.32 6.65
C LEU A 98 -1.60 -1.84 5.21
N LEU A 99 -2.02 -0.98 4.28
CA LEU A 99 -1.95 -1.26 2.84
C LEU A 99 -0.60 -0.80 2.30
N LEU A 100 0.18 -1.73 1.77
CA LEU A 100 1.54 -1.49 1.28
C LEU A 100 1.61 -1.52 -0.25
N THR A 101 2.52 -0.74 -0.81
CA THR A 101 3.00 -0.82 -2.19
C THR A 101 4.51 -1.07 -2.21
N THR A 102 5.05 -1.44 -3.37
CA THR A 102 6.50 -1.70 -3.53
C THR A 102 7.09 -1.04 -4.78
N ASP A 103 6.53 0.10 -5.16
CA ASP A 103 6.98 0.92 -6.29
C ASP A 103 8.12 1.85 -5.90
N LYS A 104 8.88 2.40 -6.83
CA LYS A 104 9.92 3.38 -6.46
C LYS A 104 9.27 4.59 -5.78
N ASP A 105 9.98 5.21 -4.84
CA ASP A 105 9.50 6.31 -3.99
C ASP A 105 8.99 7.53 -4.78
N LYS A 106 9.38 7.63 -6.07
CA LYS A 106 8.76 8.49 -7.08
C LYS A 106 8.71 7.75 -8.41
N SER A 107 7.50 7.38 -8.87
CA SER A 107 7.32 6.70 -10.16
C SER A 107 5.90 6.79 -10.68
N ILE A 108 5.72 6.49 -11.97
CA ILE A 108 4.39 6.40 -12.59
C ILE A 108 3.53 5.32 -11.93
N TYR A 109 4.11 4.21 -11.50
CA TYR A 109 3.36 3.14 -10.84
C TYR A 109 2.89 3.54 -9.44
N LEU A 110 3.70 4.30 -8.69
CA LEU A 110 3.29 4.87 -7.41
C LEU A 110 2.16 5.90 -7.61
N THR A 111 2.26 6.72 -8.67
CA THR A 111 1.22 7.68 -9.04
C THR A 111 -0.09 6.97 -9.39
N ASN A 112 -0.01 5.87 -10.15
CA ASN A 112 -1.18 5.06 -10.48
C ASN A 112 -1.76 4.37 -9.24
N ALA A 113 -0.92 3.88 -8.32
CA ALA A 113 -1.40 3.29 -7.06
C ALA A 113 -2.15 4.33 -6.22
N GLN A 114 -1.60 5.55 -6.11
CA GLN A 114 -2.26 6.68 -5.46
C GLN A 114 -3.62 6.99 -6.10
N ASN A 115 -3.68 7.09 -7.43
CA ASN A 115 -4.92 7.36 -8.15
C ASN A 115 -5.94 6.24 -7.94
N ASP A 116 -5.53 4.98 -8.02
CA ASP A 116 -6.38 3.82 -7.76
C ASP A 116 -6.92 3.86 -6.32
N PHE A 117 -6.09 4.18 -5.33
CA PHE A 117 -6.50 4.30 -3.93
C PHE A 117 -7.59 5.35 -3.76
N VAL A 118 -7.45 6.53 -4.36
CA VAL A 118 -8.45 7.62 -4.25
C VAL A 118 -9.71 7.29 -5.06
N GLU A 119 -9.54 7.07 -6.36
CA GLU A 119 -10.64 7.08 -7.33
C GLU A 119 -11.37 5.74 -7.42
N LYS A 120 -10.64 4.63 -7.32
CA LYS A 120 -11.19 3.29 -7.54
C LYS A 120 -11.58 2.60 -6.24
N TYR A 121 -10.75 2.71 -5.22
CA TYR A 121 -10.92 1.98 -3.96
C TYR A 121 -11.42 2.85 -2.80
N HIS A 122 -11.49 4.17 -2.99
CA HIS A 122 -11.94 5.13 -1.97
C HIS A 122 -11.21 4.97 -0.63
N VAL A 123 -9.92 4.64 -0.70
CA VAL A 123 -9.02 4.57 0.44
C VAL A 123 -8.76 6.00 0.92
N ASN A 124 -9.30 6.37 2.09
CA ASN A 124 -9.15 7.71 2.65
C ASN A 124 -8.22 7.75 3.87
N TYR A 125 -7.40 6.72 4.04
CA TYR A 125 -6.48 6.55 5.17
C TYR A 125 -5.03 6.38 4.70
N PRO A 126 -4.04 6.61 5.57
CA PRO A 126 -2.63 6.46 5.23
C PRO A 126 -2.30 5.08 4.66
N THR A 127 -1.58 5.07 3.53
CA THR A 127 -0.99 3.86 2.96
C THR A 127 0.52 3.96 2.97
N PHE A 128 1.21 2.89 2.57
CA PHE A 128 2.65 2.80 2.75
C PHE A 128 3.34 2.30 1.50
N ASN A 129 4.52 2.81 1.20
CA ASN A 129 5.41 2.26 0.18
C ASN A 129 6.65 1.69 0.88
N ILE A 130 7.00 0.46 0.58
CA ILE A 130 8.22 -0.16 1.11
C ILE A 130 9.41 0.70 0.68
N SER A 131 10.24 1.11 1.63
CA SER A 131 11.34 2.06 1.42
C SER A 131 12.36 1.55 0.39
N ASP A 132 12.77 2.43 -0.53
CA ASP A 132 13.78 2.12 -1.55
C ASP A 132 15.17 1.79 -0.96
N LYS A 133 15.39 1.99 0.35
CA LYS A 133 16.59 1.54 1.07
C LYS A 133 16.84 0.03 0.95
N TYR A 134 15.78 -0.77 0.71
CA TYR A 134 15.91 -2.22 0.66
C TYR A 134 16.40 -2.73 -0.70
N ALA A 135 16.05 -2.06 -1.80
CA ALA A 135 16.63 -2.26 -3.13
C ALA A 135 16.01 -1.29 -4.15
N LYS A 136 16.70 -1.08 -5.28
CA LYS A 136 16.17 -0.30 -6.42
C LYS A 136 15.04 -1.00 -7.20
N GLY A 137 15.01 -2.33 -7.19
CA GLY A 137 14.05 -3.13 -7.97
C GLY A 137 12.89 -3.60 -7.11
N LYS A 138 11.64 -3.37 -7.55
CA LYS A 138 10.40 -3.65 -6.81
C LYS A 138 10.34 -5.06 -6.18
N LYS A 139 10.65 -6.09 -6.97
CA LYS A 139 10.65 -7.49 -6.49
C LYS A 139 11.70 -7.75 -5.42
N LYS A 140 12.95 -7.30 -5.64
CA LYS A 140 14.05 -7.46 -4.68
C LYS A 140 13.79 -6.65 -3.40
N LYS A 141 13.23 -5.45 -3.55
CA LYS A 141 12.84 -4.56 -2.46
C LYS A 141 11.80 -5.22 -1.55
N TYR A 142 10.72 -5.70 -2.18
CA TYR A 142 9.67 -6.45 -1.50
C TYR A 142 10.21 -7.71 -0.82
N HIS A 143 11.00 -8.52 -1.53
CA HIS A 143 11.61 -9.73 -0.98
C HIS A 143 12.46 -9.42 0.25
N ASN A 144 13.36 -8.44 0.16
CA ASN A 144 14.21 -8.03 1.28
C ASN A 144 13.40 -7.56 2.48
N PHE A 145 12.32 -6.81 2.27
CA PHE A 145 11.42 -6.39 3.35
C PHE A 145 10.72 -7.58 4.00
N VAL A 146 10.13 -8.50 3.21
CA VAL A 146 9.46 -9.70 3.75
C VAL A 146 10.44 -10.58 4.53
N GLN A 147 11.67 -10.78 4.04
CA GLN A 147 12.69 -11.57 4.76
C GLN A 147 13.15 -10.95 6.08
N LEU A 148 13.03 -9.62 6.25
CA LEU A 148 13.29 -8.95 7.52
C LEU A 148 12.18 -9.20 8.55
N LEU A 149 10.95 -9.43 8.10
CA LEU A 149 9.81 -9.73 8.97
C LEU A 149 9.71 -11.22 9.28
N ILE A 150 9.94 -12.05 8.27
CA ILE A 150 9.71 -13.50 8.31
C ILE A 150 10.88 -14.21 7.63
N PRO A 151 12.02 -14.37 8.34
CA PRO A 151 13.18 -15.05 7.78
C PRO A 151 12.83 -16.46 7.30
N ASN A 152 13.37 -16.86 6.16
CA ASN A 152 13.16 -18.18 5.53
C ASN A 152 11.74 -18.47 5.03
N HIS A 153 10.81 -17.50 5.07
CA HIS A 153 9.54 -17.64 4.33
C HIS A 153 9.86 -17.69 2.84
N LYS A 154 9.51 -18.77 2.14
CA LYS A 154 9.82 -18.93 0.70
C LYS A 154 8.59 -18.92 -0.18
N ASP A 155 7.44 -19.27 0.38
CA ASP A 155 6.25 -19.60 -0.39
C ASP A 155 5.26 -18.45 -0.50
N TYR A 156 5.70 -17.22 -0.80
CA TYR A 156 4.81 -16.04 -0.88
C TYR A 156 4.82 -15.36 -2.25
N GLY A 157 3.65 -14.84 -2.63
CA GLY A 157 3.46 -14.01 -3.81
C GLY A 157 3.61 -12.51 -3.51
N MET A 158 3.34 -11.68 -4.52
CA MET A 158 3.33 -10.22 -4.38
C MET A 158 2.14 -9.70 -3.56
N GLY A 159 1.08 -10.49 -3.36
CA GLY A 159 -0.09 -10.13 -2.56
C GLY A 159 -0.08 -10.70 -1.15
N ILE A 160 1.09 -10.76 -0.48
CA ILE A 160 1.18 -11.39 0.85
C ILE A 160 0.32 -10.62 1.87
N SER A 161 -0.29 -11.37 2.77
CA SER A 161 -0.89 -10.84 3.99
C SER A 161 -0.09 -11.31 5.19
N ILE A 162 0.28 -10.39 6.08
CA ILE A 162 1.06 -10.69 7.30
C ILE A 162 0.29 -10.16 8.50
N LEU A 163 0.02 -11.01 9.47
CA LEU A 163 -0.62 -10.66 10.73
C LEU A 163 0.44 -10.62 11.83
N ILE A 164 0.61 -9.45 12.43
CA ILE A 164 1.49 -9.21 13.57
C ILE A 164 0.61 -9.03 14.80
N ARG A 165 0.96 -9.70 15.90
CA ARG A 165 0.37 -9.46 17.20
C ARG A 165 1.14 -8.34 17.89
N ASN A 166 0.43 -7.29 18.29
CA ASN A 166 1.07 -6.05 18.73
C ASN A 166 1.68 -6.19 20.13
N GLU A 167 1.15 -7.08 20.98
CA GLU A 167 1.61 -7.27 22.37
C GLU A 167 3.09 -7.65 22.47
N ASP A 168 3.59 -8.44 21.52
CA ASP A 168 4.94 -9.01 21.50
C ASP A 168 5.66 -8.79 20.16
N ASN A 169 5.08 -7.98 19.27
CA ASN A 169 5.56 -7.72 17.91
C ASN A 169 5.88 -9.01 17.12
N LYS A 170 5.09 -10.06 17.34
CA LYS A 170 5.30 -11.39 16.74
C LYS A 170 4.44 -11.55 15.49
N VAL A 171 5.04 -11.99 14.38
CA VAL A 171 4.28 -12.49 13.24
C VAL A 171 3.59 -13.79 13.63
N VAL A 172 2.27 -13.78 13.69
CA VAL A 172 1.45 -14.96 14.04
C VAL A 172 0.91 -15.66 12.79
N TYR A 173 0.85 -14.95 11.67
CA TYR A 173 0.45 -15.51 10.39
C TYR A 173 1.09 -14.76 9.22
N ALA A 174 1.45 -15.50 8.18
CA ALA A 174 1.89 -14.97 6.90
C ALA A 174 1.36 -15.87 5.79
N SER A 175 0.67 -15.28 4.83
CA SER A 175 0.07 -16.05 3.74
C SER A 175 1.11 -16.58 2.75
N THR A 176 0.69 -17.58 1.99
CA THR A 176 1.45 -18.23 0.93
C THR A 176 0.75 -18.09 -0.41
N TYR A 177 1.45 -18.36 -1.52
CA TYR A 177 0.81 -18.45 -2.84
C TYR A 177 -0.01 -19.73 -3.03
N ASN A 178 0.09 -20.68 -2.10
CA ASN A 178 -0.67 -21.94 -2.10
C ASN A 178 -2.07 -21.78 -1.49
N GLU A 179 -2.34 -20.64 -0.84
CA GLU A 179 -3.63 -20.34 -0.25
C GLU A 179 -4.47 -19.49 -1.20
N THR A 180 -5.73 -19.84 -1.32
CA THR A 180 -6.74 -18.98 -1.93
C THR A 180 -6.99 -17.76 -1.05
N LYS A 181 -7.49 -16.69 -1.66
CA LYS A 181 -7.92 -15.48 -0.95
C LYS A 181 -8.90 -15.82 0.19
N ASP A 182 -9.89 -16.68 -0.03
CA ASP A 182 -10.88 -17.04 0.99
C ASP A 182 -10.25 -17.78 2.17
N GLU A 183 -9.29 -18.67 1.92
CA GLU A 183 -8.51 -19.32 2.99
C GLU A 183 -7.69 -18.30 3.78
N ILE A 184 -7.06 -17.32 3.11
CA ILE A 184 -6.31 -16.25 3.76
C ILE A 184 -7.23 -15.43 4.68
N LEU A 185 -8.39 -14.99 4.17
CA LEU A 185 -9.36 -14.22 4.95
C LEU A 185 -9.90 -15.04 6.13
N GLY A 186 -10.21 -16.32 5.91
CA GLY A 186 -10.68 -17.24 6.95
C GLY A 186 -9.65 -17.43 8.06
N LYS A 187 -8.38 -17.67 7.71
CA LYS A 187 -7.29 -17.81 8.69
C LYS A 187 -7.07 -16.54 9.49
N ILE A 188 -7.09 -15.36 8.86
CA ILE A 188 -6.97 -14.08 9.59
C ILE A 188 -8.09 -13.95 10.63
N LYS A 189 -9.34 -14.26 10.27
CA LYS A 189 -10.48 -14.23 11.20
C LYS A 189 -10.30 -15.21 12.38
N LEU A 190 -9.74 -16.39 12.13
CA LEU A 190 -9.45 -17.38 13.20
C LEU A 190 -8.43 -16.89 14.23
N PHE A 191 -7.45 -16.05 13.86
CA PHE A 191 -6.49 -15.49 14.83
C PHE A 191 -7.05 -14.35 15.68
N ILE A 192 -8.13 -13.71 15.20
CA ILE A 192 -8.68 -12.49 15.80
C ILE A 192 -9.83 -12.81 16.75
N ASN A 193 -10.58 -13.88 16.48
CA ASN A 193 -11.53 -14.49 17.41
C ASN A 193 -10.83 -15.11 18.62
#